data_AF-A0A3N5QVT6-F1
#
_entry.id   AF-A0A3N5QVT6-F1
#
_cell.length_a   1.000
_cell.length_b   1.000
_cell.length_c   1.000
_cell.angle_alpha   90.00
_cell.angle_beta   90.00
_cell.angle_gamma   90.00
#
_symmetry.space_group_name_H-M   'P 1'
#
loop_
_entity.id
_entity.type
_entity.pdbx_description
1 polymer ?
#
loop_
_entity_poly.entity_id
_entity_poly.type
_entity_poly.pdbx_seq_one_letter_code
_entity_poly.pdbx_strand_id
1 'polypeptide(L)'
;GTALIPLVAGLDAIWGEQHPFDLKIKMIALFIMLTGHALGYYAMFANRFFSGMVRIQTDRGHHVVSSGPYCWIRHPGYVGALLANLVTPLLLDSYWAFVPTIFLSVVLIVRTYLEDSALQNELPGYSDYAKQVRYRLLPGVW
;
A
#
# COMPACT_ATOMS: atom_id res chain seq x y z
N GLY A 1 8.62 -10.32 1.01
CA GLY A 1 8.54 -8.88 1.36
C GLY A 1 8.72 -8.04 0.11
N THR A 2 8.57 -6.72 0.19
CA THR A 2 8.68 -5.81 -0.96
C THR A 2 10.04 -5.87 -1.67
N ALA A 3 11.10 -6.32 -0.98
CA ALA A 3 12.41 -6.59 -1.55
C ALA A 3 12.42 -7.63 -2.70
N LEU A 4 11.36 -8.42 -2.86
CA LEU A 4 11.25 -9.38 -3.97
C LEU A 4 11.22 -8.68 -5.34
N ILE A 5 10.61 -7.50 -5.44
CA ILE A 5 10.51 -6.73 -6.68
C ILE A 5 11.90 -6.28 -7.17
N PRO A 6 12.71 -5.54 -6.39
CA PRO A 6 14.05 -5.14 -6.82
C PRO A 6 15.00 -6.32 -6.96
N LEU A 7 14.79 -7.43 -6.22
CA LEU A 7 15.58 -8.65 -6.40
C LEU A 7 15.34 -9.25 -7.78
N VAL A 8 14.09 -9.45 -8.19
CA VAL A 8 13.77 -9.97 -9.53
C VAL A 8 14.26 -9.01 -10.61
N ALA A 9 14.07 -7.69 -10.44
CA ALA A 9 14.59 -6.71 -11.36
C ALA A 9 16.12 -6.74 -11.46
N GLY A 10 16.83 -6.94 -10.35
CA GLY A 10 18.29 -7.08 -10.35
C GLY A 10 18.76 -8.34 -11.06
N LEU A 11 18.07 -9.47 -10.90
CA LEU A 11 18.37 -10.71 -11.64
C LEU A 11 18.10 -10.54 -13.15
N ASP A 12 16.99 -9.89 -13.49
CA ASP A 12 16.64 -9.53 -14.87
C ASP A 12 17.67 -8.57 -15.48
N ALA A 13 18.23 -7.65 -14.69
CA ALA A 13 19.30 -6.76 -15.13
C ALA A 13 20.61 -7.49 -15.46
N ILE A 14 20.87 -8.64 -14.81
CA ILE A 14 22.08 -9.44 -15.02
C ILE A 14 21.92 -10.42 -16.18
N TRP A 15 20.76 -11.05 -16.33
CA TRP A 15 20.54 -12.17 -17.25
C TRP A 15 19.57 -11.87 -18.40
N GLY A 16 18.73 -10.85 -18.25
CA GLY A 16 17.70 -10.48 -19.21
C GLY A 16 18.17 -9.47 -20.25
N GLU A 17 17.48 -9.45 -21.39
CA GLU A 17 17.65 -8.40 -22.38
C GLU A 17 17.11 -7.07 -21.83
N GLN A 18 17.94 -6.04 -21.88
CA GLN A 18 17.57 -4.72 -21.38
C GLN A 18 16.62 -4.04 -22.37
N HIS A 19 15.36 -3.88 -21.96
CA HIS A 19 14.35 -3.12 -22.70
C HIS A 19 13.94 -1.90 -21.88
N PRO A 20 14.74 -0.81 -21.92
CA PRO A 20 14.46 0.34 -21.10
C PRO A 20 13.14 0.99 -21.50
N PHE A 21 12.32 1.32 -20.50
CA PHE A 21 11.10 2.10 -20.73
C PHE A 21 11.46 3.54 -21.11
N ASP A 22 10.57 4.17 -21.88
CA ASP A 22 10.69 5.60 -22.23
C ASP A 22 10.81 6.46 -20.96
N LEU A 23 11.69 7.46 -21.01
CA LEU A 23 11.89 8.43 -19.94
C LEU A 23 10.56 9.06 -19.49
N LYS A 24 9.64 9.33 -20.42
CA LYS A 24 8.31 9.86 -20.08
C LYS A 24 7.53 8.93 -19.15
N ILE A 25 7.57 7.63 -19.42
CA ILE A 25 6.93 6.60 -18.59
C ILE A 25 7.57 6.59 -17.21
N LYS A 26 8.91 6.64 -17.14
CA LYS A 26 9.64 6.68 -15.87
C LYS A 26 9.33 7.93 -15.04
N MET A 27 9.21 9.10 -15.68
CA MET A 27 8.84 10.33 -14.99
C MET A 27 7.43 10.25 -14.39
N ILE A 28 6.48 9.68 -15.13
CA ILE A 28 5.11 9.42 -14.63
C ILE A 28 5.14 8.41 -13.48
N ALA A 29 5.88 7.30 -13.64
CA ALA A 29 6.06 6.28 -12.62
C ALA A 29 6.67 6.84 -11.34
N LEU A 30 7.71 7.69 -11.46
CA LEU A 30 8.35 8.36 -10.34
C LEU A 30 7.38 9.28 -9.61
N PHE A 31 6.59 10.06 -10.35
CA PHE A 31 5.56 10.92 -9.76
C PHE A 31 4.51 10.10 -8.99
N ILE A 32 4.04 8.99 -9.54
CA ILE A 32 3.11 8.07 -8.87
C ILE A 32 3.75 7.46 -7.62
N MET A 33 5.03 7.06 -7.70
CA MET A 33 5.75 6.51 -6.55
C MET A 33 5.87 7.52 -5.41
N LEU A 34 6.23 8.78 -5.73
CA LEU A 34 6.36 9.85 -4.76
C LEU A 34 5.03 10.21 -4.11
N THR A 35 3.95 10.27 -4.89
CA THR A 35 2.60 10.52 -4.34
C THR A 35 2.12 9.36 -3.47
N GLY A 36 2.40 8.10 -3.87
CA GLY A 36 2.14 6.92 -3.05
C GLY A 36 2.88 6.94 -1.72
N HIS A 37 4.18 7.25 -1.73
CA HIS A 37 4.96 7.40 -0.49
C HIS A 37 4.47 8.56 0.37
N ALA A 38 4.16 9.72 -0.22
CA ALA A 38 3.63 10.86 0.51
C ALA A 38 2.31 10.51 1.23
N LEU A 39 1.40 9.79 0.56
CA LEU A 39 0.17 9.30 1.17
C LEU A 39 0.45 8.31 2.31
N GLY A 40 1.39 7.38 2.11
CA GLY A 40 1.80 6.41 3.12
C GLY A 40 2.39 7.07 4.36
N TYR A 41 3.27 8.06 4.19
CA TYR A 41 3.82 8.82 5.30
C TYR A 41 2.77 9.69 5.98
N TYR A 42 1.87 10.32 5.23
CA TYR A 42 0.77 11.07 5.82
C TYR A 42 -0.13 10.17 6.68
N ALA A 43 -0.41 8.94 6.22
CA ALA A 43 -1.14 7.94 7.01
C ALA A 43 -0.39 7.53 8.28
N MET A 44 0.93 7.39 8.21
CA MET A 44 1.77 7.06 9.36
C MET A 44 1.80 8.22 10.38
N PHE A 45 1.89 9.47 9.92
CA PHE A 45 1.86 10.64 10.80
C PHE A 45 0.49 10.87 11.44
N ALA A 46 -0.59 10.63 10.70
CA ALA A 46 -1.95 10.82 11.22
C ALA A 46 -2.34 9.73 12.23
N ASN A 47 -1.83 8.51 12.10
CA ASN A 47 -2.21 7.38 12.94
C ASN A 47 -1.10 6.97 13.92
N ARG A 48 -1.25 7.36 15.19
CA ARG A 48 -0.33 6.99 16.28
C ARG A 48 -0.19 5.47 16.52
N PHE A 49 -1.15 4.68 16.03
CA PHE A 49 -1.20 3.23 16.14
C PHE A 49 -0.77 2.52 14.85
N PHE A 50 -0.22 3.25 13.87
CA PHE A 50 0.29 2.66 12.64
C PHE A 50 1.28 1.54 12.96
N SER A 51 1.00 0.34 12.42
CA SER A 51 1.75 -0.87 12.72
C SER A 51 1.94 -1.68 11.45
N GLY A 52 3.16 -2.19 11.26
CA GLY A 52 3.48 -3.15 10.19
C GLY A 52 2.94 -4.56 10.45
N MET A 53 2.20 -4.79 11.53
CA MET A 53 1.53 -6.04 11.88
C MET A 53 0.08 -5.78 12.29
N VAL A 54 -0.82 -6.68 11.91
CA VAL A 54 -2.21 -6.66 12.37
C VAL A 54 -2.22 -6.93 13.87
N ARG A 55 -2.43 -5.90 14.68
CA ARG A 55 -2.47 -6.00 16.14
C ARG A 55 -3.35 -4.91 16.73
N ILE A 56 -4.21 -5.30 17.67
CA ILE A 56 -4.86 -4.35 18.57
C ILE A 56 -3.88 -3.99 19.69
N GLN A 57 -3.45 -2.73 19.73
CA GLN A 57 -2.50 -2.22 20.73
C GLN A 57 -3.23 -1.78 22.01
N THR A 58 -3.89 -2.72 22.69
CA THR A 58 -4.67 -2.46 23.91
C THR A 58 -3.84 -1.78 24.99
N ASP A 59 -2.56 -2.13 25.07
CA ASP A 59 -1.54 -1.53 25.95
C ASP A 59 -1.34 -0.02 25.74
N ARG A 60 -1.70 0.51 24.57
CA ARG A 60 -1.60 1.94 24.21
C ARG A 60 -2.96 2.65 24.16
N GLY A 61 -4.02 1.99 24.64
CA GLY A 61 -5.39 2.49 24.53
C GLY A 61 -5.82 2.68 23.08
N HIS A 62 -5.67 1.63 22.26
CA HIS A 62 -6.01 1.65 20.84
C HIS A 62 -7.45 2.13 20.63
N HIS A 63 -7.59 3.19 19.84
CA HIS A 63 -8.87 3.73 19.40
C HIS A 63 -8.81 4.09 17.93
N VAL A 64 -9.98 4.25 17.32
CA VAL A 64 -10.11 4.57 15.90
C VAL A 64 -9.56 5.95 15.60
N VAL A 65 -8.68 6.04 14.61
CA VAL A 65 -8.19 7.30 14.05
C VAL A 65 -8.96 7.57 12.75
N SER A 66 -9.70 8.68 12.72
CA SER A 66 -10.49 9.13 11.56
C SER A 66 -10.00 10.45 10.97
N SER A 67 -8.85 10.96 11.43
CA SER A 67 -8.26 12.22 10.97
C SER A 67 -7.29 12.02 9.80
N GLY A 68 -6.99 13.12 9.10
CA GLY A 68 -6.07 13.11 7.97
C GLY A 68 -6.56 12.23 6.83
N PRO A 69 -5.73 11.38 6.20
CA PRO A 69 -6.16 10.58 5.05
C PRO A 69 -7.20 9.51 5.41
N TYR A 70 -7.36 9.19 6.71
CA TYR A 70 -8.36 8.25 7.20
C TYR A 70 -9.80 8.77 7.12
N CYS A 71 -10.02 10.06 6.84
CA CYS A 71 -11.37 10.57 6.60
C CYS A 71 -11.90 10.22 5.20
N TRP A 72 -11.01 9.86 4.26
CA TRP A 72 -11.38 9.51 2.89
C TRP A 72 -11.34 8.01 2.63
N ILE A 73 -10.34 7.31 3.18
CA ILE A 73 -10.07 5.90 2.91
C ILE A 73 -9.62 5.23 4.22
N ARG A 74 -10.05 4.00 4.49
CA ARG A 74 -9.71 3.30 5.75
C ARG A 74 -8.26 2.85 5.85
N HIS A 75 -7.61 2.52 4.73
CA HIS A 75 -6.23 2.01 4.70
C HIS A 75 -5.30 2.80 3.76
N PRO A 76 -5.11 4.11 3.98
CA PRO A 76 -4.33 4.97 3.08
C PRO A 76 -2.84 4.56 2.99
N GLY A 77 -2.29 3.96 4.05
CA GLY A 77 -0.94 3.40 4.03
C GLY A 77 -0.77 2.26 3.02
N TYR A 78 -1.76 1.38 2.89
CA TYR A 78 -1.76 0.29 1.92
C TYR A 78 -1.96 0.78 0.49
N VAL A 79 -2.77 1.83 0.29
CA VAL A 79 -2.89 2.50 -1.02
C VAL A 79 -1.54 3.06 -1.46
N GLY A 80 -0.85 3.77 -0.55
CA GLY A 80 0.47 4.33 -0.83
C GLY A 80 1.50 3.25 -1.21
N ALA A 81 1.51 2.13 -0.47
CA ALA A 81 2.39 0.99 -0.76
C ALA A 81 2.04 0.31 -2.10
N LEU A 82 0.76 0.17 -2.42
CA LEU A 82 0.32 -0.42 -3.69
C LEU A 82 0.74 0.44 -4.88
N LEU A 83 0.55 1.76 -4.81
CA LEU A 83 0.99 2.70 -5.86
C LEU A 83 2.50 2.62 -6.09
N ALA A 84 3.30 2.65 -5.01
CA ALA A 84 4.75 2.57 -5.11
C ALA A 84 5.21 1.22 -5.72
N ASN A 85 4.63 0.10 -5.28
CA ASN A 85 5.00 -1.23 -5.78
C ASN A 85 4.61 -1.41 -7.26
N LEU A 86 3.42 -0.94 -7.67
CA LEU A 86 2.92 -1.11 -9.03
C LEU A 86 3.79 -0.45 -10.10
N VAL A 87 4.40 0.69 -9.78
CA VAL A 87 5.23 1.44 -10.72
C VAL A 87 6.73 1.12 -10.63
N THR A 88 7.15 0.39 -9.59
CA THR A 88 8.55 0.00 -9.40
C THR A 88 9.15 -0.75 -10.60
N PRO A 89 8.47 -1.75 -11.22
CA PRO A 89 9.00 -2.44 -12.40
C PRO A 89 9.34 -1.51 -13.57
N LEU A 90 8.56 -0.43 -13.76
CA LEU A 90 8.79 0.57 -14.81
C LEU A 90 10.06 1.39 -14.56
N LEU A 91 10.36 1.68 -13.30
CA LEU A 91 11.55 2.42 -12.91
C LEU A 91 12.82 1.58 -12.99
N LEU A 92 12.68 0.27 -12.81
CA LEU A 92 13.79 -0.69 -12.84
C LEU A 92 13.98 -1.39 -14.19
N ASP A 93 13.26 -0.96 -15.23
CA ASP A 93 13.35 -1.53 -16.59
C ASP A 93 13.14 -3.05 -16.67
N SER A 94 12.30 -3.59 -15.78
CA SER A 94 12.11 -5.03 -15.68
C SER A 94 10.65 -5.43 -15.90
N TYR A 95 10.39 -6.14 -16.99
CA TYR A 95 9.09 -6.74 -17.23
C TYR A 95 8.83 -7.92 -16.26
N TRP A 96 9.88 -8.68 -15.93
CA TRP A 96 9.77 -9.80 -15.00
C TRP A 96 9.40 -9.37 -13.59
N ALA A 97 9.80 -8.16 -13.17
CA ALA A 97 9.43 -7.60 -11.88
C ALA A 97 7.91 -7.33 -11.73
N PHE A 98 7.12 -7.31 -12.81
CA PHE A 98 5.66 -7.25 -12.69
C PHE A 98 5.05 -8.49 -12.03
N VAL A 99 5.67 -9.67 -12.21
CA VAL A 99 5.17 -10.92 -11.62
C VAL A 99 5.13 -10.86 -10.09
N PRO A 100 6.25 -10.60 -9.38
CA PRO A 100 6.23 -10.45 -7.94
C PRO A 100 5.42 -9.22 -7.50
N THR A 101 5.36 -8.14 -8.30
CA THR A 101 4.53 -6.96 -8.00
C THR A 101 3.04 -7.32 -7.95
N ILE A 102 2.51 -8.03 -8.95
CA ILE A 102 1.11 -8.45 -8.97
C ILE A 102 0.82 -9.39 -7.79
N PHE A 103 1.70 -10.37 -7.57
CA PHE A 103 1.57 -11.30 -6.44
C PHE A 103 1.51 -10.56 -5.09
N LEU A 104 2.45 -9.64 -4.85
CA LEU A 104 2.49 -8.86 -3.60
C LEU A 104 1.30 -7.91 -3.46
N SER A 105 0.80 -7.34 -4.56
CA SER A 105 -0.43 -6.53 -4.55
C SER A 105 -1.64 -7.34 -4.13
N VAL A 106 -1.80 -8.56 -4.64
CA VAL A 106 -2.87 -9.47 -4.21
C VAL A 106 -2.74 -9.82 -2.73
N VAL A 107 -1.54 -10.17 -2.27
CA VAL A 107 -1.28 -10.45 -0.85
C VAL A 107 -1.62 -9.23 0.02
N LEU A 108 -1.28 -8.02 -0.42
CA LEU A 108 -1.59 -6.79 0.30
C LEU A 108 -3.10 -6.51 0.38
N ILE A 109 -3.85 -6.80 -0.69
CA ILE A 109 -5.32 -6.66 -0.72
C ILE A 109 -5.96 -7.65 0.25
N VAL A 110 -5.54 -8.93 0.22
CA VAL A 110 -6.02 -9.95 1.16
C VAL A 110 -5.70 -9.55 2.60
N ARG A 111 -4.48 -9.08 2.85
CA ARG A 111 -4.08 -8.58 4.17
C ARG A 111 -4.94 -7.40 4.62
N THR A 112 -5.21 -6.44 3.74
CA THR A 112 -6.07 -5.30 4.03
C THR A 112 -7.47 -5.76 4.43
N TYR A 113 -8.02 -6.76 3.74
CA TYR A 113 -9.32 -7.34 4.09
C TYR A 113 -9.34 -7.95 5.49
N LEU A 114 -8.33 -8.78 5.79
CA LEU A 114 -8.23 -9.47 7.08
C LEU A 114 -8.06 -8.47 8.23
N GLU A 115 -7.23 -7.44 8.04
CA GLU A 115 -7.04 -6.38 9.02
C GLU A 115 -8.32 -5.57 9.23
N ASP A 116 -8.99 -5.14 8.16
CA ASP A 116 -10.27 -4.43 8.24
C ASP A 116 -11.33 -5.26 8.98
N SER A 117 -11.40 -6.57 8.70
CA SER A 117 -12.32 -7.48 9.40
C SER A 117 -11.95 -7.65 10.88
N ALA A 118 -10.66 -7.78 11.22
CA ALA A 118 -10.22 -7.87 12.60
C ALA A 118 -10.54 -6.58 13.37
N LEU A 119 -10.32 -5.41 12.78
CA LEU A 119 -10.65 -4.12 13.37
C LEU A 119 -12.16 -3.96 13.58
N GLN A 120 -13.00 -4.40 12.64
CA GLN A 120 -14.46 -4.38 12.83
C GLN A 120 -14.93 -5.26 14.00
N ASN A 121 -14.27 -6.39 14.23
CA ASN A 121 -14.65 -7.35 15.28
C ASN A 121 -14.08 -7.00 16.65
N GLU A 122 -12.86 -6.46 16.70
CA GLU A 122 -12.08 -6.34 17.94
C GLU A 122 -11.88 -4.90 18.42
N LEU A 123 -12.00 -3.89 17.55
CA LEU A 123 -11.77 -2.49 17.92
C LEU A 123 -13.11 -1.75 18.16
N PRO A 124 -13.42 -1.36 19.42
CA PRO A 124 -14.63 -0.60 19.71
C PRO A 124 -14.71 0.70 18.90
N GLY A 125 -15.88 0.96 18.31
CA GLY A 125 -16.15 2.15 17.49
C GLY A 125 -15.68 2.07 16.03
N TYR A 126 -14.93 1.03 15.64
CA TYR A 126 -14.45 0.91 14.25
C TYR A 126 -15.58 0.62 13.26
N SER A 127 -16.58 -0.14 13.67
CA SER A 127 -17.76 -0.44 12.85
C SER A 127 -18.54 0.82 12.47
N ASP A 128 -18.67 1.80 13.38
CA ASP A 128 -19.33 3.07 13.10
C ASP A 128 -18.49 3.98 12.20
N TYR A 129 -17.17 4.00 12.42
CA TYR A 129 -16.24 4.65 11.49
C TYR A 129 -16.32 4.04 10.08
N ALA A 130 -16.39 2.72 9.95
CA ALA A 130 -16.48 2.03 8.66
C ALA A 130 -17.78 2.32 7.91
N LYS A 131 -18.86 2.70 8.61
CA LYS A 131 -20.10 3.19 7.97
C LYS A 131 -19.94 4.58 7.38
N GLN A 132 -19.14 5.44 8.02
CA GLN A 132 -18.86 6.80 7.56
C GLN A 132 -17.86 6.80 6.40
N VAL A 133 -16.74 6.09 6.57
CA VAL A 133 -15.68 5.98 5.57
C VAL A 133 -15.80 4.62 4.90
N ARG A 134 -16.52 4.58 3.78
CA ARG A 134 -16.91 3.32 3.09
C ARG A 134 -15.74 2.64 2.38
N TYR A 135 -14.80 3.43 1.85
CA TYR A 135 -13.74 2.94 0.98
C TYR A 135 -12.58 2.33 1.77
N ARG A 136 -12.17 1.12 1.39
CA ARG A 136 -10.99 0.46 1.99
C ARG A 136 -9.70 0.95 1.36
N LEU A 137 -9.68 0.96 0.04
CA LEU A 137 -8.47 1.22 -0.77
C LEU A 137 -8.74 2.23 -1.89
N LEU A 138 -9.81 2.08 -2.67
CA LEU A 138 -10.08 2.95 -3.82
C LEU A 138 -11.54 3.40 -3.87
N PRO A 139 -11.80 4.71 -4.06
CA PRO A 139 -13.16 5.20 -4.29
C PRO A 139 -13.81 4.48 -5.49
N GLY A 140 -14.95 3.82 -5.27
CA GLY A 140 -15.79 3.27 -6.33
C GLY A 140 -15.54 1.82 -6.75
N VAL A 141 -14.42 1.21 -6.34
CA VAL A 141 -14.17 -0.24 -6.54
C VAL A 141 -14.36 -0.99 -5.23
N TRP A 142 -13.94 -0.37 -4.12
CA TRP A 142 -13.93 -0.97 -2.79
C TRP A 142 -13.79 0.03 -1.63
#